data_AF-A0A382T7K4-F1
#
_entry.id   AF-A0A382T7K4-F1
#
_cell.length_a   1.000
_cell.length_b   1.000
_cell.length_c   1.000
_cell.angle_alpha   90.00
_cell.angle_beta   90.00
_cell.angle_gamma   90.00
#
_symmetry.space_group_name_H-M   'P 1'
#
loop_
_entity.id
_entity.type
_entity.pdbx_description
1 polymer ?
#
loop_
_entity_poly.entity_id
_entity_poly.type
_entity_poly.pdbx_seq_one_letter_code
_entity_poly.pdbx_strand_id
1 'polypeptide(L)'
;MSDKELIEKHIIFFAYFCHLIEQDLTDLPKELYEIGWKLEDEIKIRKISNAEIDDYMSDACLSPEEQLMVGTYIYPDSNIFSARIGQC
;
A
#
# COMPACT_ATOMS: atom_id res chain seq x y z
N MET A 1 2.67 0.22 -16.74
CA MET A 1 2.38 0.63 -15.36
C MET A 1 2.78 2.08 -15.21
N SER A 2 1.80 2.96 -15.07
CA SER A 2 2.00 4.37 -14.71
C SER A 2 2.51 4.52 -13.27
N ASP A 3 2.95 5.71 -12.89
CA ASP A 3 3.41 5.97 -11.53
C ASP A 3 2.28 5.81 -10.51
N LYS A 4 1.06 6.24 -10.87
CA LYS A 4 -0.14 6.03 -10.05
C LYS A 4 -0.44 4.54 -9.82
N GLU A 5 -0.42 3.73 -10.89
CA GLU A 5 -0.63 2.28 -10.78
C GLU A 5 0.49 1.59 -9.98
N LEU A 6 1.72 2.10 -10.05
CA LEU A 6 2.84 1.59 -9.26
C LEU A 6 2.66 1.92 -7.78
N ILE A 7 2.32 3.17 -7.45
CA ILE A 7 2.06 3.62 -6.08
C ILE A 7 0.93 2.81 -5.46
N GLU A 8 -0.20 2.67 -6.16
CA GLU A 8 -1.35 1.89 -5.69
C GLU A 8 -0.95 0.45 -5.37
N LYS A 9 -0.28 -0.23 -6.32
CA LYS A 9 0.17 -1.61 -6.14
C LYS A 9 1.21 -1.75 -5.04
N HIS A 10 2.14 -0.80 -4.93
CA HIS A 10 3.16 -0.78 -3.89
C HIS A 10 2.50 -0.70 -2.51
N ILE A 11 1.65 0.29 -2.28
CA ILE A 11 1.02 0.53 -0.99
C ILE A 11 0.09 -0.62 -0.59
N ILE A 12 -0.75 -1.11 -1.52
CA ILE A 12 -1.63 -2.25 -1.26
C ILE A 12 -0.79 -3.49 -0.96
N PHE A 13 0.22 -3.80 -1.79
CA PHE A 13 1.07 -4.97 -1.58
C PHE A 13 1.71 -4.95 -0.19
N PHE A 14 2.31 -3.81 0.21
CA PHE A 14 2.95 -3.71 1.52
C PHE A 14 1.95 -3.82 2.68
N ALA A 15 0.74 -3.28 2.54
CA ALA A 15 -0.29 -3.42 3.57
C ALA A 15 -0.67 -4.89 3.81
N TYR A 16 -0.93 -5.65 2.74
CA TYR A 16 -1.22 -7.08 2.82
C TYR A 16 0.00 -7.90 3.26
N PHE A 17 1.20 -7.52 2.80
CA PHE A 17 2.43 -8.18 3.22
C PHE A 17 2.64 -8.07 4.73
N CYS A 18 2.49 -6.88 5.30
CA CYS A 18 2.56 -6.67 6.74
C CYS A 18 1.54 -7.52 7.51
N HIS A 19 0.29 -7.55 7.03
CA HIS A 19 -0.74 -8.39 7.62
C HIS A 19 -0.38 -9.88 7.63
N LEU A 20 0.07 -10.40 6.48
CA LEU A 20 0.43 -11.82 6.34
C LEU A 20 1.59 -12.20 7.26
N ILE A 21 2.59 -11.33 7.42
CA ILE A 21 3.72 -11.55 8.32
C ILE A 21 3.29 -11.46 9.80
N GLU A 22 2.47 -10.47 10.16
CA GLU A 22 2.02 -10.28 11.54
C GLU A 22 1.13 -11.43 12.02
N GLN A 23 0.28 -11.94 11.13
CA GLN A 23 -0.65 -13.03 11.44
C GLN A 23 -0.06 -14.43 11.21
N ASP A 24 1.22 -14.53 10.81
CA ASP A 24 1.89 -15.79 10.46
C ASP A 24 1.11 -16.62 9.42
N LEU A 25 0.54 -15.93 8.43
CA LEU A 25 -0.36 -16.50 7.41
C LEU A 25 0.33 -16.83 6.09
N THR A 26 1.66 -16.80 6.03
CA THR A 26 2.39 -17.07 4.79
C THR A 26 3.55 -18.04 4.98
N ASP A 27 3.51 -19.14 4.25
CA ASP A 27 4.62 -20.09 4.12
C ASP A 27 5.66 -19.63 3.07
N LEU A 28 5.40 -18.50 2.39
CA LEU A 28 6.21 -17.98 1.28
C LEU A 28 6.76 -16.57 1.55
N PRO A 29 7.32 -16.28 2.75
CA PRO A 29 7.78 -14.93 3.07
C PRO A 29 8.86 -14.47 2.09
N LYS A 30 9.75 -15.36 1.63
CA LYS A 30 10.86 -15.02 0.74
C LYS A 30 10.40 -14.50 -0.63
N GLU A 31 9.39 -15.14 -1.24
CA GLU A 31 8.88 -14.74 -2.56
C GLU A 31 8.19 -13.38 -2.46
N LEU A 32 7.45 -13.15 -1.37
CA LEU A 32 6.85 -11.86 -1.08
C LEU A 32 7.91 -10.78 -0.82
N TYR A 33 8.99 -11.08 -0.11
CA TYR A 33 10.13 -10.16 0.05
C TYR A 33 10.74 -9.78 -1.31
N GLU A 34 10.94 -10.73 -2.21
CA GLU A 34 11.47 -10.45 -3.54
C GLU A 34 10.53 -9.56 -4.38
N ILE A 35 9.22 -9.74 -4.25
CA ILE A 35 8.22 -8.88 -4.90
C ILE A 35 8.26 -7.48 -4.31
N GLY A 36 8.23 -7.35 -2.98
CA GLY A 36 8.31 -6.07 -2.28
C GLY A 36 9.56 -5.30 -2.63
N TRP A 37 10.71 -5.98 -2.71
CA TRP A 37 11.97 -5.37 -3.12
C TRP A 37 11.91 -4.82 -4.56
N LYS A 38 11.33 -5.57 -5.50
CA LYS A 38 11.18 -5.11 -6.89
C LYS A 38 10.28 -3.88 -7.01
N LEU A 39 9.19 -3.83 -6.24
CA LEU A 39 8.29 -2.67 -6.21
C LEU A 39 9.00 -1.44 -5.64
N GLU A 40 9.74 -1.62 -4.55
CA GLU A 40 10.52 -0.57 -3.90
C GLU A 40 11.65 -0.03 -4.80
N ASP A 41 12.37 -0.92 -5.51
CA ASP A 41 13.39 -0.53 -6.48
C ASP A 41 12.78 0.29 -7.62
N GLU A 42 11.61 -0.08 -8.12
CA GLU A 42 10.92 0.67 -9.18
C GLU A 42 10.50 2.07 -8.70
N ILE A 43 9.99 2.21 -7.47
CA ILE A 43 9.70 3.51 -6.85
C ILE A 43 10.95 4.40 -6.83
N LYS A 44 12.08 3.84 -6.40
CA LYS A 44 13.38 4.55 -6.33
C LYS A 44 13.91 4.93 -7.70
N ILE A 45 13.85 4.02 -8.68
CA ILE A 45 14.30 4.27 -10.07
C ILE A 45 13.51 5.42 -10.69
N ARG A 46 12.20 5.46 -10.45
CA ARG A 46 11.31 6.52 -10.95
C ARG A 46 11.39 7.82 -10.14
N LYS A 47 12.08 7.79 -8.99
CA LYS A 47 12.23 8.91 -8.06
C LYS A 47 10.89 9.44 -7.55
N ILE A 48 9.93 8.54 -7.38
CA ILE A 48 8.63 8.87 -6.79
C ILE A 48 8.87 9.20 -5.30
N SER A 49 8.47 10.40 -4.91
CA SER A 49 8.64 10.91 -3.56
C SER A 49 7.50 10.49 -2.64
N ASN A 50 7.75 10.49 -1.33
CA ASN A 50 6.69 10.25 -0.35
C ASN A 50 5.54 11.27 -0.46
N ALA A 51 5.83 12.51 -0.85
CA ALA A 51 4.79 13.52 -1.07
C ALA A 51 3.88 13.14 -2.25
N GLU A 52 4.43 12.61 -3.35
CA GLU A 52 3.62 12.12 -4.47
C GLU A 52 2.78 10.90 -4.10
N ILE A 53 3.31 10.02 -3.24
CA ILE A 53 2.58 8.89 -2.68
C ILE A 53 1.41 9.39 -1.83
N ASP A 54 1.67 10.28 -0.88
CA ASP A 54 0.64 10.81 0.02
C ASP A 54 -0.45 11.59 -0.73
N ASP A 55 -0.06 12.42 -1.71
CA ASP A 55 -1.00 13.14 -2.58
C ASP A 55 -1.90 12.15 -3.33
N TYR A 56 -1.32 11.08 -3.92
CA TYR A 56 -2.12 10.05 -4.58
C TYR A 56 -3.06 9.33 -3.62
N MET A 57 -2.57 8.94 -2.44
CA MET A 57 -3.35 8.19 -1.44
C MET A 57 -4.50 9.01 -0.84
N SER A 58 -4.37 10.34 -0.80
CA SER A 58 -5.46 11.24 -0.36
C SER A 58 -6.70 11.17 -1.27
N ASP A 59 -6.51 10.84 -2.54
CA ASP A 59 -7.56 10.77 -3.56
C ASP A 59 -7.89 9.33 -4.02
N ALA A 60 -7.02 8.35 -3.74
CA ALA A 60 -7.12 6.97 -4.23
C ALA A 60 -8.49 6.32 -3.97
N CYS A 61 -9.07 5.74 -5.02
CA CYS A 61 -10.36 5.04 -4.95
C CYS A 61 -10.16 3.56 -4.61
N LEU A 62 -9.71 3.30 -3.40
CA LEU A 62 -9.53 1.95 -2.88
C LEU A 62 -10.86 1.31 -2.49
N SER A 63 -10.97 -0.02 -2.62
CA SER A 63 -12.09 -0.79 -2.07
C SER A 63 -12.11 -0.71 -0.53
N PRO A 64 -13.25 -0.99 0.14
CA PRO A 64 -13.32 -0.96 1.60
C PRO A 64 -12.28 -1.85 2.30
N GLU A 65 -11.96 -3.01 1.71
CA GLU A 65 -10.94 -3.92 2.23
C GLU A 65 -9.54 -3.30 2.11
N GLU A 66 -9.20 -2.77 0.94
CA GLU A 66 -7.91 -2.10 0.72
C GLU A 66 -7.76 -0.85 1.62
N GLN A 67 -8.83 -0.07 1.81
CA GLN A 67 -8.82 1.06 2.75
C GLN A 67 -8.54 0.59 4.18
N LEU A 68 -9.16 -0.51 4.61
CA LEU A 68 -8.93 -1.08 5.94
C LEU A 68 -7.48 -1.54 6.10
N MET A 69 -6.95 -2.25 5.11
CA MET A 69 -5.58 -2.78 5.13
C MET A 69 -4.55 -1.66 5.13
N VAL A 70 -4.66 -0.73 4.20
CA VAL A 70 -3.72 0.40 4.07
C VAL A 70 -3.83 1.33 5.27
N GLY A 71 -5.04 1.61 5.75
CA GLY A 71 -5.26 2.40 6.97
C GLY A 71 -4.66 1.73 8.20
N THR A 72 -4.74 0.41 8.32
CA THR A 72 -4.22 -0.32 9.49
C THR A 72 -2.69 -0.47 9.46
N TYR A 73 -2.11 -0.80 8.31
CA TYR A 73 -0.71 -1.22 8.22
C TYR A 73 0.25 -0.16 7.68
N ILE A 74 -0.22 0.80 6.89
CA ILE A 74 0.63 1.82 6.27
C ILE A 74 0.41 3.19 6.91
N TYR A 75 -0.86 3.51 7.21
CA TYR A 75 -1.26 4.81 7.76
C TYR A 75 -2.05 4.70 9.08
N PRO A 76 -1.54 4.00 10.11
CA PRO A 76 -2.29 3.67 11.34
C PRO A 76 -2.79 4.89 12.11
N ASP A 77 -2.05 6.00 12.08
CA ASP A 77 -2.40 7.24 12.78
C ASP A 77 -3.09 8.28 11.87
N SER A 78 -3.39 7.90 10.62
CA SER A 78 -3.90 8.84 9.63
C SER A 78 -5.42 8.81 9.51
N ASN A 79 -5.98 9.99 9.27
CA ASN A 79 -7.39 10.17 8.95
C ASN A 79 -7.68 10.10 7.44
N ILE A 80 -6.72 9.67 6.60
CA ILE A 80 -6.87 9.63 5.13
C ILE A 80 -8.15 8.86 4.71
N PHE A 81 -8.50 7.78 5.41
CA PHE A 81 -9.70 6.98 5.08
C PHE A 81 -10.91 7.25 5.98
N SER A 82 -10.76 8.01 7.08
CA SER A 82 -11.86 8.21 8.03
C SER A 82 -13.02 9.05 7.45
N ALA A 83 -12.75 9.86 6.41
CA ALA A 83 -13.77 10.59 5.68
C ALA A 83 -14.60 9.73 4.69
N ARG A 84 -14.15 8.51 4.36
CA ARG A 84 -14.73 7.67 3.29
C ARG A 84 -15.44 6.41 3.78
N ILE A 85 -15.39 6.13 5.08
CA ILE A 85 -16.12 5.00 5.70
C ILE A 85 -17.62 5.20 5.49
N GLY A 86 -18.21 4.41 4.57
CA GLY A 86 -19.64 4.42 4.25
C GLY A 86 -20.05 5.17 2.97
N GLN A 87 -19.11 5.59 2.11
CA GLN A 87 -19.40 6.30 0.85
C GLN A 87 -19.04 5.54 -0.44
N CYS A 88 -19.01 4.21 -0.42
CA CYS A 88 -18.95 3.39 -1.65
C CYS A 88 -20.34 2.89 -2.05
#